data_AF-A0A3D8RKR7-F1
#
_entry.id   AF-A0A3D8RKR7-F1
#
_cell.length_a   1.000
_cell.length_b   1.000
_cell.length_c   1.000
_cell.angle_alpha   90.00
_cell.angle_beta   90.00
_cell.angle_gamma   90.00
#
_symmetry.space_group_name_H-M   'P 1'
#
loop_
_entity.id
_entity.type
_entity.pdbx_description
1 polymer ?
#
loop_
_entity_poly.entity_id
_entity_poly.type
_entity_poly.pdbx_seq_one_letter_code
_entity_poly.pdbx_strand_id
1 'polypeptide(L)'
;MATASPRSSSRTETESIPSRKSSARAAKPELRYWGKDAFCFMCRDEADDYTFLIPDDDDNVRRNRLLRDRGLLNFHLHRKSNAIPLCPNCKSRYGNTLDPGLTFYPGDLSFFIRFELHDRVRRAKAKAKASCLDTGKCPRIVPTARQYATCTNKPVGLYTRVFLKSWVGTALVPKDPGVLAPVPWRGAPVAAILRAIRITDCPRSTLRILRDLYFRDDDNMVTEVGAEYRADGVDEEFGLAGVGLDEVGLEGDAEDGLRWTDDSNSIEKGDDDEKDEGDEMPELVFFDRVI
;
A
#
# COMPACT_ATOMS: atom_id res chain seq x y z
N MET A 1 67.73 17.33 -45.88
CA MET A 1 66.91 18.08 -44.89
C MET A 1 65.53 17.44 -44.83
N ALA A 2 64.96 17.37 -43.62
CA ALA A 2 63.67 16.80 -43.24
C ALA A 2 63.63 15.28 -43.01
N THR A 3 63.78 14.97 -41.72
CA THR A 3 63.47 13.75 -40.97
C THR A 3 61.96 13.48 -40.90
N ALA A 4 61.53 12.21 -40.94
CA ALA A 4 60.36 11.75 -40.19
C ALA A 4 60.40 10.23 -39.97
N SER A 5 60.36 9.86 -38.70
CA SER A 5 60.27 8.50 -38.15
C SER A 5 58.78 8.09 -37.95
N PRO A 6 58.49 6.85 -37.52
CA PRO A 6 57.29 6.08 -37.88
C PRO A 6 56.09 6.35 -36.97
N ARG A 7 54.89 5.94 -37.39
CA ARG A 7 53.75 5.75 -36.49
C ARG A 7 53.26 4.30 -36.51
N SER A 8 53.36 3.74 -35.33
CA SER A 8 53.02 2.41 -34.89
C SER A 8 51.53 2.14 -34.87
N SER A 9 51.22 0.87 -35.06
CA SER A 9 50.01 0.15 -34.69
C SER A 9 49.41 0.59 -33.34
N SER A 10 48.10 0.71 -33.31
CA SER A 10 47.27 0.30 -32.16
C SER A 10 45.86 0.00 -32.67
N ARG A 11 45.63 -1.27 -33.01
CA ARG A 11 44.29 -1.87 -33.05
C ARG A 11 43.88 -2.03 -31.59
N THR A 12 42.99 -1.17 -31.10
CA THR A 12 42.25 -1.44 -29.87
C THR A 12 41.10 -2.39 -30.21
N GLU A 13 41.27 -3.63 -29.75
CA GLU A 13 40.20 -4.62 -29.70
C GLU A 13 39.04 -4.06 -28.87
N THR A 14 37.86 -4.02 -29.48
CA THR A 14 36.62 -3.73 -28.79
C THR A 14 36.23 -4.98 -28.01
N GLU A 15 36.69 -5.06 -26.76
CA GLU A 15 36.14 -6.00 -25.80
C GLU A 15 34.64 -5.73 -25.64
N SER A 16 33.87 -6.65 -26.20
CA SER A 16 32.43 -6.70 -26.06
C SER A 16 32.09 -7.04 -24.61
N ILE A 17 31.75 -6.00 -23.85
CA ILE A 17 31.20 -6.12 -22.50
C ILE A 17 29.95 -7.00 -22.59
N PRO A 18 29.90 -8.18 -21.94
CA PRO A 18 28.69 -8.98 -21.93
C PRO A 18 27.62 -8.21 -21.16
N SER A 19 26.54 -7.88 -21.86
CA SER A 19 25.31 -7.35 -21.29
C SER A 19 24.84 -8.30 -20.19
N ARG A 20 25.15 -7.94 -18.93
CA ARG A 20 24.62 -8.58 -17.74
C ARG A 20 23.12 -8.32 -17.73
N LYS A 21 22.36 -9.27 -18.29
CA LYS A 21 20.93 -9.41 -18.06
C LYS A 21 20.75 -9.51 -16.54
N SER A 22 20.37 -8.40 -15.92
CA SER A 22 20.05 -8.33 -14.51
C SER A 22 18.90 -9.28 -14.23
N SER A 23 19.16 -10.20 -13.30
CA SER A 23 18.29 -11.30 -12.93
C SER A 23 17.06 -10.79 -12.19
N ALA A 24 15.96 -10.59 -12.92
CA ALA A 24 14.63 -10.39 -12.35
C ALA A 24 13.96 -11.71 -11.89
N ARG A 25 14.69 -12.84 -11.85
CA ARG A 25 14.10 -14.17 -11.67
C ARG A 25 14.14 -14.75 -10.26
N ALA A 26 14.68 -14.03 -9.28
CA ALA A 26 14.67 -14.46 -7.88
C ALA A 26 13.51 -13.80 -7.10
N ALA A 27 12.28 -13.94 -7.58
CA ALA A 27 11.11 -13.61 -6.77
C ALA A 27 10.95 -14.67 -5.67
N LYS A 28 11.19 -14.23 -4.43
CA LYS A 28 11.18 -15.00 -3.17
C LYS A 28 9.80 -15.69 -2.94
N PRO A 29 9.78 -16.89 -2.31
CA PRO A 29 8.59 -17.76 -2.21
C PRO A 29 7.36 -17.15 -1.52
N GLU A 30 7.49 -16.11 -0.70
CA GLU A 30 6.36 -15.50 0.03
C GLU A 30 5.30 -14.83 -0.86
N LEU A 31 5.64 -14.48 -2.10
CA LEU A 31 4.75 -13.79 -3.04
C LEU A 31 4.06 -14.70 -4.05
N ARG A 32 4.37 -16.01 -4.07
CA ARG A 32 3.67 -17.01 -4.91
C ARG A 32 2.20 -17.24 -4.54
N TYR A 33 1.66 -16.45 -3.61
CA TYR A 33 0.40 -16.68 -2.91
C TYR A 33 -0.68 -15.61 -3.15
N TRP A 34 -0.58 -14.85 -4.24
CA TRP A 34 -1.79 -14.29 -4.81
C TRP A 34 -2.38 -15.44 -5.63
N GLY A 35 -3.47 -16.04 -5.15
CA GLY A 35 -4.08 -17.20 -5.80
C GLY A 35 -4.41 -16.91 -7.27
N LYS A 36 -4.68 -17.95 -8.06
CA LYS A 36 -5.09 -17.79 -9.47
C LYS A 36 -6.35 -16.91 -9.64
N ASP A 37 -7.10 -16.71 -8.55
CA ASP A 37 -8.34 -15.92 -8.51
C ASP A 37 -8.12 -14.51 -7.92
N ALA A 38 -6.89 -13.99 -7.98
CA ALA A 38 -6.62 -12.63 -7.52
C ALA A 38 -7.25 -11.60 -8.48
N PHE A 39 -8.04 -10.67 -7.93
CA PHE A 39 -8.58 -9.55 -8.70
C PHE A 39 -7.65 -8.35 -8.67
N CYS A 40 -7.55 -7.65 -9.80
CA CYS A 40 -6.83 -6.41 -9.97
C CYS A 40 -7.31 -5.38 -8.96
N PHE A 41 -6.38 -4.84 -8.19
CA PHE A 41 -6.66 -3.85 -7.16
C PHE A 41 -7.35 -2.60 -7.73
N MET A 42 -6.96 -2.19 -8.94
CA MET A 42 -7.41 -0.94 -9.54
C MET A 42 -8.77 -1.07 -10.23
N CYS A 43 -8.96 -2.07 -11.08
CA CYS A 43 -10.17 -2.19 -11.93
C CYS A 43 -11.04 -3.41 -11.65
N ARG A 44 -10.66 -4.28 -10.70
CA ARG A 44 -11.38 -5.53 -10.35
C ARG A 44 -11.47 -6.59 -11.44
N ASP A 45 -10.75 -6.42 -12.54
CA ASP A 45 -10.54 -7.46 -13.55
C ASP A 45 -9.61 -8.57 -13.02
N GLU A 46 -9.41 -9.67 -13.75
CA GLU A 46 -8.46 -10.73 -13.36
C GLU A 46 -7.02 -10.16 -13.28
N ALA A 47 -6.32 -10.41 -12.17
CA ALA A 47 -4.92 -10.06 -12.04
C ALA A 47 -4.04 -11.23 -12.46
N ASP A 48 -3.12 -10.97 -13.37
CA ASP A 48 -2.14 -11.93 -13.85
C ASP A 48 -0.81 -11.86 -13.08
N ASP A 49 -0.55 -10.72 -12.44
CA ASP A 49 0.71 -10.45 -11.75
C ASP A 49 0.52 -9.45 -10.59
N TYR A 50 1.60 -9.17 -9.87
CA TYR A 50 1.66 -8.16 -8.83
C TYR A 50 2.70 -7.08 -9.17
N THR A 51 2.66 -5.99 -8.41
CA THR A 51 3.66 -4.93 -8.47
C THR A 51 3.94 -4.40 -7.07
N PHE A 52 5.23 -4.21 -6.78
CA PHE A 52 5.67 -3.56 -5.55
C PHE A 52 5.47 -2.06 -5.61
N LEU A 53 4.99 -1.47 -4.50
CA LEU A 53 4.83 -0.03 -4.37
C LEU A 53 6.20 0.66 -4.27
N ILE A 54 7.07 0.10 -3.45
CA ILE A 54 8.48 0.49 -3.33
C ILE A 54 9.34 -0.65 -3.88
N PRO A 55 9.82 -0.55 -5.13
CA PRO A 55 10.70 -1.58 -5.69
C PRO A 55 12.06 -1.59 -4.97
N ASP A 56 12.64 -2.79 -4.87
CA ASP A 56 13.98 -3.03 -4.33
C ASP A 56 14.90 -3.46 -5.48
N ASP A 57 15.16 -2.52 -6.39
CA ASP A 57 16.05 -2.67 -7.55
C ASP A 57 17.20 -1.65 -7.49
N ASP A 58 18.21 -1.87 -8.34
CA ASP A 58 19.43 -1.04 -8.37
C ASP A 58 19.14 0.45 -8.61
N ASP A 59 18.12 0.75 -9.43
CA ASP A 59 17.71 2.12 -9.75
C ASP A 59 17.09 2.85 -8.53
N ASN A 60 16.55 2.10 -7.57
CA ASN A 60 15.92 2.65 -6.37
C ASN A 60 16.80 2.58 -5.11
N VAL A 61 18.04 2.07 -5.18
CA VAL A 61 18.93 1.91 -4.00
C VAL A 61 19.11 3.23 -3.22
N ARG A 62 19.45 4.32 -3.91
CA ARG A 62 19.65 5.63 -3.27
C ARG A 62 18.37 6.13 -2.60
N ARG A 63 17.23 5.92 -3.24
CA ARG A 63 15.92 6.31 -2.72
C ARG A 63 15.55 5.48 -1.50
N ASN A 64 15.71 4.17 -1.58
CA ASN A 64 15.40 3.26 -0.48
C ASN A 64 16.28 3.55 0.73
N ARG A 65 17.56 3.88 0.51
CA ARG A 65 18.45 4.38 1.58
C ARG A 65 17.90 5.65 2.23
N LEU A 66 17.52 6.66 1.43
CA LEU A 66 16.94 7.91 1.96
C LEU A 66 15.68 7.67 2.80
N LEU A 67 14.81 6.74 2.38
CA LEU A 67 13.59 6.39 3.10
C LEU A 67 13.90 5.67 4.43
N ARG A 68 14.90 4.78 4.45
CA ARG A 68 15.38 4.13 5.69
C ARG A 68 16.01 5.15 6.65
N ASP A 69 16.88 6.01 6.15
CA ASP A 69 17.56 7.04 6.95
C ASP A 69 16.55 8.01 7.60
N ARG A 70 15.39 8.22 6.95
CA ARG A 70 14.27 9.01 7.50
C ARG A 70 13.28 8.22 8.36
N GLY A 71 13.49 6.92 8.59
CA GLY A 71 12.56 6.08 9.36
C GLY A 71 11.18 5.90 8.72
N LEU A 72 11.06 6.05 7.39
CA LEU A 72 9.80 5.94 6.66
C LEU A 72 9.48 4.51 6.20
N LEU A 73 10.39 3.56 6.43
CA LEU A 73 10.20 2.15 6.11
C LEU A 73 10.15 1.33 7.41
N ASN A 74 8.96 0.95 7.83
CA ASN A 74 8.71 0.04 8.97
C ASN A 74 8.38 -1.40 8.53
N PHE A 75 8.62 -1.75 7.27
CA PHE A 75 8.34 -3.07 6.71
C PHE A 75 9.44 -3.51 5.73
N HIS A 76 9.53 -4.81 5.47
CA HIS A 76 10.43 -5.36 4.46
C HIS A 76 9.87 -5.20 3.04
N LEU A 77 10.69 -4.73 2.10
CA LEU A 77 10.25 -4.40 0.73
C LEU A 77 9.72 -5.61 -0.07
N HIS A 78 10.08 -6.84 0.29
CA HIS A 78 9.61 -8.05 -0.39
C HIS A 78 8.36 -8.68 0.24
N ARG A 79 7.72 -8.02 1.21
CA ARG A 79 6.49 -8.52 1.84
C ARG A 79 5.27 -8.23 0.97
N LYS A 80 4.22 -9.05 1.14
CA LYS A 80 2.90 -8.82 0.53
C LYS A 80 2.32 -7.44 0.86
N SER A 81 2.65 -6.88 2.03
CA SER A 81 2.23 -5.55 2.45
C SER A 81 2.79 -4.41 1.58
N ASN A 82 3.84 -4.66 0.80
CA ASN A 82 4.39 -3.72 -0.17
C ASN A 82 3.97 -4.03 -1.61
N ALA A 83 3.02 -4.96 -1.82
CA ALA A 83 2.61 -5.40 -3.15
C ALA A 83 1.09 -5.32 -3.35
N ILE A 84 0.68 -5.08 -4.59
CA ILE A 84 -0.72 -5.16 -5.04
C ILE A 84 -0.84 -6.02 -6.30
N PRO A 85 -1.95 -6.74 -6.49
CA PRO A 85 -2.26 -7.49 -7.69
C PRO A 85 -2.80 -6.54 -8.76
N LEU A 86 -2.34 -6.67 -9.99
CA LEU A 86 -2.75 -5.83 -11.11
C LEU A 86 -2.91 -6.68 -12.36
N CYS A 87 -3.93 -6.37 -13.17
CA CYS A 87 -4.01 -6.89 -14.53
C CYS A 87 -2.94 -6.22 -15.44
N PRO A 88 -2.64 -6.75 -16.64
CA PRO A 88 -1.57 -6.23 -17.49
C PRO A 88 -1.74 -4.73 -17.83
N ASN A 89 -2.99 -4.33 -18.07
CA ASN A 89 -3.36 -2.95 -18.41
C ASN A 89 -3.12 -1.99 -17.22
N CYS A 90 -3.54 -2.37 -16.02
CA CYS A 90 -3.31 -1.52 -14.85
C CYS A 90 -1.84 -1.51 -14.45
N LYS A 91 -1.14 -2.64 -14.60
CA LYS A 91 0.29 -2.77 -14.29
C LYS A 91 1.16 -1.84 -15.15
N SER A 92 0.96 -1.82 -16.46
CA SER A 92 1.70 -0.93 -17.37
C SER A 92 1.54 0.55 -17.00
N ARG A 93 0.31 0.97 -16.65
CA ARG A 93 0.00 2.36 -16.28
C ARG A 93 0.47 2.74 -14.89
N TYR A 94 0.40 1.81 -13.94
CA TYR A 94 0.93 2.01 -12.60
C TYR A 94 2.45 2.12 -12.61
N GLY A 95 3.11 1.27 -13.40
CA GLY A 95 4.57 1.16 -13.49
C GLY A 95 5.23 2.31 -14.26
N ASN A 96 4.51 3.00 -15.15
CA ASN A 96 5.07 4.08 -15.96
C ASN A 96 5.57 5.24 -15.07
N THR A 97 6.89 5.46 -15.07
CA THR A 97 7.55 6.47 -14.23
C THR A 97 7.46 7.87 -14.80
N LEU A 98 7.39 8.00 -16.13
CA LEU A 98 7.32 9.29 -16.82
C LEU A 98 5.89 9.81 -16.88
N ASP A 99 4.94 8.90 -17.03
CA ASP A 99 3.55 9.23 -17.25
C ASP A 99 2.59 8.23 -16.58
N PRO A 100 2.56 8.22 -15.23
CA PRO A 100 1.69 7.31 -14.48
C PRO A 100 0.22 7.58 -14.79
N GLY A 101 -0.51 6.54 -15.17
CA GLY A 101 -1.93 6.65 -15.53
C GLY A 101 -2.89 6.43 -14.36
N LEU A 102 -2.39 5.88 -13.25
CA LEU A 102 -3.21 5.56 -12.08
C LEU A 102 -2.37 5.51 -10.80
N THR A 103 -3.01 5.76 -9.67
CA THR A 103 -2.40 5.76 -8.33
C THR A 103 -3.45 5.41 -7.28
N PHE A 104 -3.03 5.20 -6.04
CA PHE A 104 -3.92 5.05 -4.91
C PHE A 104 -3.22 5.49 -3.62
N TYR A 105 -4.02 5.82 -2.61
CA TYR A 105 -3.53 6.26 -1.30
C TYR A 105 -4.57 5.95 -0.21
N PRO A 106 -4.20 5.93 1.08
CA PRO A 106 -5.16 5.77 2.16
C PRO A 106 -6.28 6.80 2.10
N GLY A 107 -7.53 6.37 2.31
CA GLY A 107 -8.69 7.25 2.23
C GLY A 107 -8.69 8.39 3.27
N ASP A 108 -8.19 8.13 4.47
CA ASP A 108 -8.02 9.15 5.51
C ASP A 108 -6.56 9.60 5.59
N LEU A 109 -6.20 10.59 4.77
CA LEU A 109 -4.87 11.21 4.81
C LEU A 109 -4.67 12.09 6.05
N SER A 110 -5.76 12.59 6.65
CA SER A 110 -5.72 13.44 7.85
C SER A 110 -5.21 12.67 9.06
N PHE A 111 -5.55 11.38 9.19
CA PHE A 111 -4.94 10.50 10.19
C PHE A 111 -3.40 10.49 10.11
N PHE A 112 -2.83 10.33 8.92
CA PHE A 112 -1.37 10.28 8.74
C PHE A 112 -0.70 11.63 9.05
N ILE A 113 -1.38 12.74 8.74
CA ILE A 113 -0.89 14.09 9.09
C ILE A 113 -0.83 14.23 10.60
N ARG A 114 -1.92 13.91 11.30
CA ARG A 114 -2.00 13.98 12.76
C ARG A 114 -0.93 13.11 13.43
N PHE A 115 -0.74 11.89 12.92
CA PHE A 115 0.27 10.97 13.43
C PHE A 115 1.69 11.55 13.28
N GLU A 116 2.06 12.06 12.10
CA GLU A 116 3.39 12.63 11.86
C GLU A 116 3.63 13.91 12.68
N LEU A 117 2.61 14.75 12.85
CA LEU A 117 2.69 15.93 13.71
C LEU A 117 2.93 15.54 15.17
N HIS A 118 2.19 14.55 15.66
CA HIS A 118 2.37 14.01 17.01
C HIS A 118 3.78 13.41 17.19
N ASP A 119 4.25 12.59 16.24
CA ASP A 119 5.61 12.02 16.26
C ASP A 119 6.70 13.09 16.23
N ARG A 120 6.50 14.20 15.51
CA ARG A 120 7.41 15.35 15.52
C ARG A 120 7.50 16.01 16.88
N VAL A 121 6.35 16.29 17.52
CA VAL A 121 6.31 16.85 18.87
C VAL A 121 7.02 15.91 19.86
N ARG A 122 6.78 14.59 19.76
CA ARG A 122 7.44 13.56 20.56
C ARG A 122 8.96 13.59 20.37
N ARG A 123 9.44 13.60 19.12
CA ARG A 123 10.88 13.68 18.80
C ARG A 123 11.51 14.99 19.27
N ALA A 124 10.82 16.11 19.15
CA ALA A 124 11.29 17.42 19.64
C ALA A 124 11.43 17.43 21.16
N LYS A 125 10.43 16.92 21.90
CA LYS A 125 10.48 16.74 23.36
C LYS A 125 11.64 15.82 23.77
N ALA A 126 11.84 14.71 23.06
CA ALA A 126 12.95 13.80 23.33
C ALA A 126 14.31 14.46 23.08
N LYS A 127 14.46 15.25 22.01
CA LYS A 127 15.68 16.02 21.72
C LYS A 127 15.98 17.05 22.80
N ALA A 128 14.95 17.75 23.30
CA ALA A 128 15.09 18.71 24.40
C ALA A 128 15.52 18.05 25.72
N LYS A 129 15.08 16.80 25.98
CA LYS A 129 15.49 16.00 27.15
C LYS A 129 16.86 15.33 26.98
N ALA A 130 17.23 14.96 25.75
CA ALA A 130 18.48 14.27 25.45
C ALA A 130 19.70 15.20 25.45
N SER A 131 19.52 16.53 25.48
CA SER A 131 20.64 17.44 25.75
C SER A 131 21.26 17.25 27.15
N CYS A 132 20.68 16.36 27.98
CA CYS A 132 21.18 15.97 29.30
C CYS A 132 21.86 14.58 29.32
N LEU A 133 21.63 13.71 28.33
CA LEU A 133 22.08 12.30 28.32
C LEU A 133 22.40 11.84 26.88
N ASP A 134 23.62 11.32 26.70
CA ASP A 134 24.31 11.02 25.43
C ASP A 134 23.71 9.88 24.57
N THR A 135 22.46 9.48 24.82
CA THR A 135 21.74 8.41 24.11
C THR A 135 20.82 8.93 22.98
N GLY A 136 21.03 10.18 22.57
CA GLY A 136 20.09 11.05 21.86
C GLY A 136 19.69 10.72 20.41
N LYS A 137 19.06 9.57 20.14
CA LYS A 137 18.24 9.40 18.92
C LYS A 137 16.88 8.80 19.25
N CYS A 138 15.85 9.65 19.19
CA CYS A 138 14.46 9.23 19.19
C CYS A 138 14.05 8.93 17.73
N PRO A 139 13.92 7.66 17.31
CA PRO A 139 13.61 7.32 15.93
C PRO A 139 12.20 7.80 15.55
N ARG A 140 12.00 8.14 14.27
CA ARG A 140 10.66 8.41 13.71
C ARG A 140 9.82 7.14 13.79
N ILE A 141 8.58 7.29 14.24
CA ILE A 141 7.57 6.23 14.19
C ILE A 141 6.64 6.56 13.03
N VAL A 142 6.17 5.54 12.31
CA VAL A 142 5.17 5.69 11.26
C VAL A 142 4.03 4.69 11.46
N PRO A 143 2.80 5.00 11.01
CA PRO A 143 1.65 4.11 11.23
C PRO A 143 1.81 2.75 10.58
N THR A 144 1.46 1.70 11.30
CA THR A 144 1.29 0.35 10.73
C THR A 144 -0.06 0.22 10.02
N ALA A 145 -0.21 -0.82 9.19
CA ALA A 145 -1.49 -1.14 8.55
C ALA A 145 -2.59 -1.42 9.59
N ARG A 146 -2.22 -2.07 10.70
CA ARG A 146 -3.11 -2.36 11.83
C ARG A 146 -3.58 -1.09 12.52
N GLN A 147 -2.67 -0.17 12.85
CA GLN A 147 -3.03 1.12 13.46
C GLN A 147 -4.00 1.91 12.58
N TYR A 148 -3.76 1.94 11.26
CA TYR A 148 -4.68 2.59 10.33
C TYR A 148 -6.06 1.92 10.27
N ALA A 149 -6.11 0.59 10.29
CA ALA A 149 -7.38 -0.15 10.34
C ALA A 149 -8.16 0.15 11.63
N THR A 150 -7.48 0.16 12.79
CA THR A 150 -8.08 0.51 14.09
C THR A 150 -8.65 1.93 14.10
N CYS A 151 -7.90 2.92 13.61
CA CYS A 151 -8.36 4.32 13.58
C CYS A 151 -9.62 4.50 12.71
N THR A 152 -9.76 3.70 11.66
CA THR A 152 -10.93 3.76 10.77
C THR A 152 -12.09 2.87 11.25
N ASN A 153 -11.92 2.17 12.38
CA ASN A 153 -12.83 1.15 12.89
C ASN A 153 -13.22 0.13 11.81
N LYS A 154 -12.21 -0.35 11.07
CA LYS A 154 -12.34 -1.35 10.01
C LYS A 154 -11.39 -2.52 10.28
N PRO A 155 -11.70 -3.72 9.77
CA PRO A 155 -10.77 -4.85 9.87
C PRO A 155 -9.48 -4.64 9.06
N VAL A 156 -9.53 -3.76 8.06
CA VAL A 156 -8.41 -3.43 7.16
C VAL A 156 -8.49 -1.98 6.72
N GLY A 157 -7.37 -1.40 6.31
CA GLY A 157 -7.33 -0.03 5.82
C GLY A 157 -8.10 0.16 4.50
N LEU A 158 -8.73 1.32 4.33
CA LEU A 158 -9.42 1.70 3.09
C LEU A 158 -8.53 2.62 2.25
N TYR A 159 -8.48 2.36 0.95
CA TYR A 159 -7.58 3.04 0.02
C TYR A 159 -8.34 3.58 -1.19
N THR A 160 -8.26 4.89 -1.37
CA THR A 160 -8.82 5.62 -2.50
C THR A 160 -8.00 5.33 -3.75
N ARG A 161 -8.68 4.87 -4.82
CA ARG A 161 -8.07 4.59 -6.11
C ARG A 161 -8.32 5.76 -7.05
N VAL A 162 -7.32 6.16 -7.82
CA VAL A 162 -7.39 7.32 -8.70
C VAL A 162 -6.90 6.95 -10.09
N PHE A 163 -7.74 7.22 -11.09
CA PHE A 163 -7.39 7.19 -12.50
C PHE A 163 -7.05 8.61 -12.93
N LEU A 164 -5.80 8.83 -13.32
CA LEU A 164 -5.29 10.15 -13.68
C LEU A 164 -5.60 10.50 -15.14
N LYS A 165 -5.96 9.51 -15.95
CA LYS A 165 -6.22 9.65 -17.38
C LYS A 165 -7.46 8.86 -17.79
N SER A 166 -8.21 9.42 -18.74
CA SER A 166 -9.33 8.73 -19.40
C SER A 166 -8.85 7.45 -20.08
N TRP A 167 -9.73 6.46 -20.14
CA TRP A 167 -9.43 5.19 -20.80
C TRP A 167 -10.57 4.76 -21.73
N VAL A 168 -10.21 4.40 -22.97
CA VAL A 168 -11.00 3.51 -23.82
C VAL A 168 -10.68 2.06 -23.44
N GLY A 169 -11.32 1.55 -22.39
CA GLY A 169 -11.04 0.24 -21.76
C GLY A 169 -12.26 -0.66 -21.60
N THR A 170 -12.06 -1.86 -21.06
CA THR A 170 -13.12 -2.83 -20.74
C THR A 170 -14.24 -2.20 -19.90
N ALA A 171 -15.45 -2.77 -19.95
CA ALA A 171 -16.66 -2.18 -19.35
C ALA A 171 -16.54 -1.86 -17.83
N LEU A 172 -15.59 -2.46 -17.12
CA LEU A 172 -15.35 -2.30 -15.69
C LEU A 172 -14.46 -1.11 -15.33
N VAL A 173 -13.92 -0.42 -16.33
CA VAL A 173 -13.00 0.69 -16.11
C VAL A 173 -13.75 2.01 -16.33
N PRO A 174 -13.63 2.97 -15.41
CA PRO A 174 -14.10 4.33 -15.63
C PRO A 174 -13.54 4.88 -16.95
N LYS A 175 -14.44 5.34 -17.82
CA LYS A 175 -14.05 6.00 -19.08
C LYS A 175 -13.35 7.33 -18.81
N ASP A 176 -13.76 8.00 -17.74
CA ASP A 176 -13.25 9.31 -17.34
C ASP A 176 -12.20 9.19 -16.21
N PRO A 177 -11.19 10.08 -16.20
CA PRO A 177 -10.30 10.20 -15.06
C PRO A 177 -11.13 10.54 -13.83
N GLY A 178 -10.77 9.96 -12.69
CA GLY A 178 -11.60 10.11 -11.52
C GLY A 178 -11.09 9.39 -10.29
N VAL A 179 -11.70 9.77 -9.18
CA VAL A 179 -11.53 9.13 -7.88
C VAL A 179 -12.59 8.04 -7.75
N LEU A 180 -12.16 6.82 -7.48
CA LEU A 180 -13.07 5.69 -7.26
C LEU A 180 -13.31 5.45 -5.78
N ALA A 181 -14.39 4.72 -5.52
CA ALA A 181 -14.73 4.24 -4.19
C ALA A 181 -13.50 3.55 -3.55
N PRO A 182 -13.19 3.90 -2.28
CA PRO A 182 -12.10 3.28 -1.54
C PRO A 182 -12.28 1.76 -1.45
N VAL A 183 -11.16 1.04 -1.44
CA VAL A 183 -11.14 -0.41 -1.34
C VAL A 183 -10.30 -0.90 -0.17
N PRO A 184 -10.67 -2.03 0.44
CA PRO A 184 -9.88 -2.63 1.50
C PRO A 184 -8.52 -3.11 1.01
N TRP A 185 -7.46 -2.84 1.78
CA TRP A 185 -6.12 -3.41 1.59
C TRP A 185 -5.36 -3.51 2.91
N ARG A 186 -4.62 -4.61 3.10
CA ARG A 186 -3.83 -4.89 4.32
C ARG A 186 -2.39 -4.39 4.24
N GLY A 187 -2.02 -3.70 3.17
CA GLY A 187 -0.64 -3.30 2.97
C GLY A 187 -0.22 -2.06 3.74
N ALA A 188 1.06 -1.76 3.64
CA ALA A 188 1.71 -0.69 4.37
C ALA A 188 1.23 0.66 3.83
N PRO A 189 0.50 1.46 4.64
CA PRO A 189 -0.08 2.71 4.16
C PRO A 189 0.99 3.72 3.74
N VAL A 190 2.12 3.74 4.45
CA VAL A 190 3.26 4.62 4.13
C VAL A 190 3.82 4.32 2.75
N ALA A 191 3.86 3.05 2.33
CA ALA A 191 4.28 2.68 0.98
C ALA A 191 3.36 3.28 -0.09
N ALA A 192 2.04 3.23 0.15
CA ALA A 192 1.04 3.78 -0.76
C ALA A 192 1.15 5.31 -0.83
N ILE A 193 1.30 5.98 0.31
CA ILE A 193 1.50 7.42 0.38
C ILE A 193 2.78 7.83 -0.37
N LEU A 194 3.90 7.16 -0.14
CA LEU A 194 5.18 7.47 -0.80
C LEU A 194 5.10 7.27 -2.32
N ARG A 195 4.36 6.25 -2.78
CA ARG A 195 4.10 6.07 -4.22
C ARG A 195 3.19 7.16 -4.76
N ALA A 196 2.12 7.50 -4.06
CA ALA A 196 1.18 8.54 -4.45
C ALA A 196 1.88 9.90 -4.57
N ILE A 197 2.67 10.30 -3.57
CA ILE A 197 3.49 11.52 -3.59
C ILE A 197 4.40 11.59 -4.81
N ARG A 198 5.00 10.46 -5.21
CA ARG A 198 5.86 10.41 -6.39
C ARG A 198 5.08 10.64 -7.69
N ILE A 199 3.85 10.14 -7.76
CA ILE A 199 3.00 10.20 -8.94
C ILE A 199 2.27 11.55 -9.04
N THR A 200 1.83 12.10 -7.91
CA THR A 200 1.03 13.33 -7.85
C THR A 200 1.88 14.51 -7.43
N ASP A 201 2.08 15.49 -8.31
CA ASP A 201 2.71 16.76 -7.94
C ASP A 201 1.67 17.89 -7.75
N CYS A 202 0.47 17.54 -7.23
CA CYS A 202 -0.61 18.51 -7.12
C CYS A 202 -0.33 19.52 -6.00
N PRO A 203 -0.27 20.84 -6.30
CA PRO A 203 0.22 21.86 -5.38
C PRO A 203 -0.71 22.15 -4.19
N ARG A 204 -1.95 21.67 -4.19
CA ARG A 204 -2.97 21.98 -3.15
C ARG A 204 -3.60 20.73 -2.51
N SER A 205 -2.91 19.59 -2.54
CA SER A 205 -3.43 18.32 -2.02
C SER A 205 -2.91 18.01 -0.61
N THR A 206 -3.70 17.29 0.18
CA THR A 206 -3.29 16.72 1.47
C THR A 206 -2.02 15.86 1.36
N LEU A 207 -1.80 15.22 0.20
CA LEU A 207 -0.56 14.50 -0.12
C LEU A 207 0.67 15.41 -0.14
N ARG A 208 0.53 16.68 -0.53
CA ARG A 208 1.63 17.65 -0.49
C ARG A 208 2.02 17.98 0.95
N ILE A 209 1.04 18.16 1.84
CA ILE A 209 1.30 18.39 3.26
C ILE A 209 2.09 17.20 3.83
N LEU A 210 1.66 15.97 3.55
CA LEU A 210 2.40 14.76 3.95
C LEU A 210 3.80 14.67 3.33
N ARG A 211 3.96 15.04 2.06
CA ARG A 211 5.30 15.11 1.43
C ARG A 211 6.20 16.06 2.20
N ASP A 212 5.71 17.26 2.47
CA ASP A 212 6.51 18.28 3.13
C ASP A 212 6.82 17.83 4.58
N LEU A 213 5.86 17.24 5.31
CA LEU A 213 6.08 16.64 6.62
C LEU A 213 7.03 15.42 6.59
N TYR A 214 7.08 14.62 5.53
CA TYR A 214 7.99 13.47 5.48
C TYR A 214 9.42 13.85 5.12
N PHE A 215 9.60 14.87 4.28
CA PHE A 215 10.89 15.17 3.66
C PHE A 215 11.53 16.49 4.12
N ARG A 216 10.80 17.39 4.77
CA ARG A 216 11.34 18.66 5.30
C ARG A 216 11.38 18.63 6.82
N ASP A 217 12.53 18.93 7.40
CA ASP A 217 12.69 19.07 8.85
C ASP A 217 12.48 20.54 9.26
N ASP A 218 11.31 21.08 8.91
CA ASP A 218 10.90 22.43 9.28
C ASP A 218 9.97 22.37 10.49
N ASP A 219 10.41 22.94 11.61
CA ASP A 219 9.62 22.99 12.85
C ASP A 219 8.44 23.97 12.75
N ASN A 220 8.51 24.96 11.84
CA ASN A 220 7.40 25.90 11.63
C ASN A 220 6.15 25.20 11.07
N MET A 221 6.34 24.13 10.28
CA MET A 221 5.25 23.30 9.75
C MET A 221 4.40 22.67 10.87
N VAL A 222 5.00 22.34 12.02
CA VAL A 222 4.25 21.78 13.15
C VAL A 222 3.28 22.81 13.70
N THR A 223 3.70 24.07 13.79
CA THR A 223 2.86 25.17 14.27
C THR A 223 1.78 25.53 13.24
N GLU A 224 2.16 25.66 11.96
CA GLU A 224 1.24 26.06 10.88
C GLU A 224 0.16 25.00 10.61
N VAL A 225 0.56 23.72 10.49
CA VAL A 225 -0.37 22.63 10.17
C VAL A 225 -1.01 22.06 11.45
N GLY A 226 -0.32 22.09 12.59
CA GLY A 226 -0.82 21.54 13.85
C GLY A 226 -2.07 22.23 14.38
N ALA A 227 -2.25 23.53 14.09
CA ALA A 227 -3.47 24.25 14.44
C ALA A 227 -4.71 23.72 13.69
N GLU A 228 -4.56 23.32 12.43
CA GLU A 228 -5.63 22.77 11.61
C GLU A 228 -5.96 21.32 11.99
N TYR A 229 -4.94 20.52 12.29
CA TYR A 229 -5.08 19.07 12.51
C TYR A 229 -5.12 18.64 13.97
N ARG A 230 -5.10 19.57 14.94
CA ARG A 230 -5.08 19.31 16.39
C ARG A 230 -3.96 18.35 16.79
N ALA A 231 -2.73 18.86 16.83
CA ALA A 231 -1.54 18.10 17.23
C ALA A 231 -1.56 17.61 18.71
N ASP A 232 -2.62 17.91 19.47
CA ASP A 232 -2.79 17.60 20.89
C ASP A 232 -3.24 16.15 21.17
N GLY A 233 -3.34 15.31 20.12
CA GLY A 233 -3.73 13.91 20.23
C GLY A 233 -2.91 13.18 21.30
N VAL A 234 -3.58 12.38 22.13
CA VAL A 234 -2.95 11.58 23.18
C VAL A 234 -2.37 10.29 22.58
N ASP A 235 -1.30 9.74 23.16
CA ASP A 235 -0.66 8.49 22.71
C ASP A 235 -1.66 7.33 22.53
N GLU A 236 -2.74 7.31 23.32
CA GLU A 236 -3.85 6.34 23.23
C GLU A 236 -4.58 6.40 21.89
N GLU A 237 -4.76 7.59 21.30
CA GLU A 237 -5.46 7.79 20.03
C GLU A 237 -4.75 7.06 18.87
N PHE A 238 -3.42 7.00 18.94
CA PHE A 238 -2.58 6.36 17.94
C PHE A 238 -2.20 4.91 18.28
N GLY A 239 -2.74 4.37 19.38
CA GLY A 239 -2.38 3.04 19.89
C GLY A 239 -0.89 2.95 20.25
N LEU A 240 -0.30 4.05 20.73
CA LEU A 240 1.08 4.11 21.22
C LEU A 240 1.15 3.95 22.75
N ALA A 241 0.01 3.86 23.43
CA ALA A 241 -0.04 3.58 24.87
C ALA A 241 0.49 2.16 25.16
N GLY A 242 1.64 2.08 25.84
CA GLY A 242 2.23 0.80 26.31
C GLY A 242 3.42 0.29 25.51
N VAL A 243 3.78 0.89 24.37
CA VAL A 243 5.07 0.59 23.71
C VAL A 243 6.20 1.31 24.47
N GLY A 244 6.83 0.59 25.39
CA GLY A 244 8.14 0.98 25.90
C GLY A 244 9.08 1.22 24.72
N LEU A 245 9.95 2.23 24.82
CA LEU A 245 10.91 2.61 23.77
C LEU A 245 11.87 1.48 23.34
N ASP A 246 11.78 0.33 24.01
CA ASP A 246 12.63 -0.84 23.85
C ASP A 246 12.00 -1.90 22.90
N GLU A 247 10.71 -1.78 22.54
CA GLU A 247 9.97 -2.76 21.71
C GLU A 247 9.43 -2.21 20.38
N VAL A 248 10.19 -1.35 19.69
CA VAL A 248 10.04 -1.23 18.22
C VAL A 248 10.68 -2.43 17.52
N GLY A 249 10.20 -3.62 17.90
CA GLY A 249 10.47 -4.86 17.21
C GLY A 249 9.78 -4.81 15.84
N LEU A 250 10.51 -5.20 14.81
CA LEU A 250 9.90 -5.63 13.56
C LEU A 250 8.84 -6.68 13.94
N GLU A 251 7.56 -6.30 13.94
CA GLU A 251 6.47 -7.23 14.19
C GLU A 251 6.61 -8.36 13.16
N GLY A 252 7.12 -9.49 13.64
CA GLY A 252 6.99 -10.77 12.96
C GLY A 252 5.52 -11.12 13.04
N ASP A 253 4.77 -10.74 12.02
CA ASP A 253 3.39 -11.19 11.85
C ASP A 253 3.41 -12.71 11.77
N ALA A 254 3.04 -13.32 12.91
CA ALA A 254 2.66 -14.70 13.01
C ALA A 254 1.55 -14.97 12.00
N GLU A 255 1.68 -16.13 11.38
CA GLU A 255 0.79 -16.67 10.37
C GLU A 255 -0.67 -16.58 10.80
N ASP A 256 -1.50 -15.92 9.99
CA ASP A 256 -2.95 -16.07 10.07
C ASP A 256 -3.41 -16.70 8.76
N GLY A 257 -3.41 -18.03 8.77
CA GLY A 257 -3.89 -18.91 7.72
C GLY A 257 -5.41 -18.86 7.60
N LEU A 258 -5.98 -17.70 7.29
CA LEU A 258 -7.37 -17.60 6.86
C LEU A 258 -7.46 -17.99 5.38
N ARG A 259 -7.60 -19.30 5.19
CA ARG A 259 -8.07 -19.93 3.95
C ARG A 259 -9.45 -19.34 3.66
N TRP A 260 -9.56 -18.59 2.56
CA TRP A 260 -10.84 -18.27 1.96
C TRP A 260 -11.45 -19.59 1.49
N THR A 261 -12.45 -20.11 2.21
CA THR A 261 -13.39 -21.06 1.63
C THR A 261 -14.57 -20.25 1.13
N ASP A 262 -14.73 -20.24 -0.19
CA ASP A 262 -15.98 -19.87 -0.85
C ASP A 262 -17.07 -20.85 -0.41
N ASP A 263 -17.85 -20.47 0.59
CA ASP A 263 -19.15 -21.10 0.83
C ASP A 263 -20.15 -20.47 -0.13
N SER A 264 -20.14 -20.97 -1.36
CA SER A 264 -21.28 -20.90 -2.26
C SER A 264 -21.23 -22.09 -3.19
N ASN A 265 -22.22 -22.97 -2.97
CA ASN A 265 -22.75 -23.95 -3.92
C ASN A 265 -22.22 -25.40 -3.82
N SER A 266 -22.86 -26.19 -2.95
CA SER A 266 -23.06 -27.63 -3.17
C SER A 266 -24.48 -28.00 -2.76
N ILE A 267 -25.34 -28.13 -3.76
CA ILE A 267 -26.60 -28.87 -3.71
C ILE A 267 -26.21 -30.34 -3.50
N GLU A 268 -26.52 -30.89 -2.34
CA GLU A 268 -26.55 -32.34 -2.14
C GLU A 268 -28.00 -32.78 -2.02
N LYS A 269 -28.42 -33.54 -3.02
CA LYS A 269 -29.54 -34.48 -2.94
C LYS A 269 -29.16 -35.54 -1.91
N GLY A 270 -30.06 -35.80 -0.97
CA GLY A 270 -30.03 -36.96 -0.09
C GLY A 270 -31.47 -37.38 0.18
N ASP A 271 -31.80 -38.56 -0.33
CA ASP A 271 -33.09 -39.24 -0.19
C ASP A 271 -33.34 -39.77 1.23
N ASP A 272 -34.62 -40.06 1.48
CA ASP A 272 -35.21 -41.01 2.42
C ASP A 272 -35.15 -40.73 3.94
N ASP A 273 -36.33 -40.52 4.55
CA ASP A 273 -36.89 -41.54 5.45
C ASP A 273 -38.34 -41.23 5.86
N GLU A 274 -39.15 -42.29 5.80
CA GLU A 274 -40.56 -42.41 6.16
C GLU A 274 -40.85 -42.04 7.62
N LYS A 275 -41.95 -41.32 7.88
CA LYS A 275 -42.87 -41.62 9.00
C LYS A 275 -44.30 -41.24 8.67
N ASP A 276 -45.13 -42.29 8.63
CA ASP A 276 -46.55 -42.33 8.91
C ASP A 276 -46.90 -41.51 10.16
N GLU A 277 -47.99 -40.76 10.10
CA GLU A 277 -49.14 -40.85 11.02
C GLU A 277 -50.22 -39.87 10.53
N GLY A 278 -51.42 -40.40 10.34
CA GLY A 278 -52.58 -39.66 9.85
C GLY A 278 -53.17 -38.71 10.88
N ASP A 279 -53.98 -37.76 10.42
CA ASP A 279 -55.38 -37.70 10.83
C ASP A 279 -56.13 -36.57 10.11
N GLU A 280 -57.39 -36.88 9.81
CA GLU A 280 -58.55 -36.00 9.66
C GLU A 280 -58.56 -34.89 8.57
N MET A 281 -59.29 -35.21 7.50
CA MET A 281 -59.99 -34.22 6.69
C MET A 281 -61.10 -33.53 7.50
N PRO A 282 -61.35 -32.25 7.21
CA PRO A 282 -62.73 -31.87 6.94
C PRO A 282 -62.94 -31.07 5.65
N GLU A 283 -64.19 -31.12 5.26
CA GLU A 283 -64.85 -30.72 4.03
C GLU A 283 -64.74 -29.23 3.62
N LEU A 284 -64.76 -29.05 2.30
CA LEU A 284 -65.54 -28.08 1.50
C LEU A 284 -65.93 -26.74 2.16
N VAL A 285 -65.50 -25.63 1.55
CA VAL A 285 -66.47 -24.64 1.05
C VAL A 285 -65.92 -23.87 -0.16
N PHE A 286 -66.63 -23.97 -1.28
CA PHE A 286 -66.61 -23.04 -2.40
C PHE A 286 -67.14 -21.67 -1.95
N PHE A 287 -66.51 -20.57 -2.37
CA PHE A 287 -67.22 -19.31 -2.58
C PHE A 287 -66.68 -18.57 -3.81
N ASP A 288 -67.48 -18.65 -4.87
CA ASP A 288 -67.63 -17.60 -5.87
C ASP A 288 -68.37 -16.40 -5.27
N ARG A 289 -67.89 -15.18 -5.55
CA ARG A 289 -68.66 -13.93 -5.77
C ARG A 289 -67.66 -12.82 -6.09
N VAL A 290 -67.61 -12.29 -7.32
CA VAL A 290 -68.51 -11.26 -7.87
C VAL A 290 -68.71 -10.11 -6.89
N ILE A 291 -67.95 -9.02 -7.06
CA ILE A 291 -68.42 -7.67 -7.43
C ILE A 291 -67.32 -7.02 -8.28
#